data_AF-H2ZNT9-F1
#
_entry.id   AF-H2ZNT9-F1
#
_cell.length_a   1.000
_cell.length_b   1.000
_cell.length_c   1.000
_cell.angle_alpha   90.00
_cell.angle_beta   90.00
_cell.angle_gamma   90.00
#
_symmetry.space_group_name_H-M   'P 1'
#
loop_
_entity.id
_entity.type
_entity.pdbx_description
1 polymer ?
#
loop_
_entity_poly.entity_id
_entity_poly.type
_entity_poly.pdbx_seq_one_letter_code
_entity_poly.pdbx_strand_id
1 'polypeptide(L)'
;MNVRLLTTIIFLMVNSAFCDINTDEEPVSSENVDSICQYVPGIKLPSRDHELHCCDLIFENYRSRWYFGAAYLTRYLDTLQSWTCPQLEEECSSRNLAFTKFSSLVYDYFCNYTLVSNECSEVVLNLLKKKAPTVSNASWTSIVKLLDSTQLTLDQLKEPCVEIALFDKEDTHRGDFQEVHGINIPFCGYVWCGFDQETILRYSISPWTCVTNKCKASTIAVTVVIAILSVLIMLLNITVIVIMRNPKLRKSQSIYKLTLAGADFLIGAFVLPT
;
A
#
# COMPACT_ATOMS: atom_id res chain seq x y z
N MET A 1 26.72 11.62 -17.86
CA MET A 1 26.18 10.32 -17.40
C MET A 1 24.73 10.55 -17.00
N ASN A 2 23.78 9.90 -17.68
CA ASN A 2 22.36 10.24 -17.63
C ASN A 2 21.78 9.86 -16.26
N VAL A 3 21.34 10.84 -15.45
CA VAL A 3 20.69 10.61 -14.14
C VAL A 3 19.52 9.64 -14.26
N ARG A 4 18.80 9.68 -15.40
CA ARG A 4 17.74 8.72 -15.73
C ARG A 4 18.20 7.27 -15.77
N LEU A 5 19.40 6.99 -16.31
CA LEU A 5 19.93 5.63 -16.42
C LEU A 5 20.30 5.06 -15.04
N LEU A 6 20.85 5.89 -14.15
CA LEU A 6 21.19 5.48 -12.79
C LEU A 6 19.94 5.21 -11.94
N THR A 7 18.90 6.04 -12.06
CA THR A 7 17.61 5.77 -11.41
C THR A 7 16.93 4.52 -11.97
N THR A 8 16.99 4.26 -13.27
CA THR A 8 16.39 3.03 -13.84
C THR A 8 17.13 1.77 -13.39
N ILE A 9 18.45 1.82 -13.26
CA ILE A 9 19.24 0.66 -12.79
C ILE A 9 18.97 0.37 -11.30
N ILE A 10 18.89 1.41 -10.45
CA ILE A 10 18.54 1.24 -9.04
C ILE A 10 17.09 0.72 -8.90
N PHE A 11 16.16 1.25 -9.70
CA PHE A 11 14.75 0.81 -9.67
C PHE A 11 14.55 -0.63 -10.18
N LEU A 12 15.38 -1.09 -11.13
CA LEU A 12 15.38 -2.47 -11.62
C LEU A 12 15.97 -3.45 -10.60
N MET A 13 17.05 -3.07 -9.89
CA MET A 13 17.66 -3.93 -8.86
C MET A 13 16.77 -4.10 -7.63
N VAL A 14 16.00 -3.09 -7.25
CA VAL A 14 15.07 -3.16 -6.11
C VAL A 14 13.80 -3.98 -6.45
N ASN A 15 13.31 -3.92 -7.70
CA ASN A 15 12.13 -4.70 -8.10
C ASN A 15 12.42 -6.18 -8.40
N SER A 16 13.63 -6.54 -8.83
CA SER A 16 14.00 -7.94 -9.07
C SER A 16 14.19 -8.76 -7.78
N ALA A 17 14.18 -8.12 -6.61
CA ALA A 17 14.33 -8.79 -5.31
C ALA A 17 12.99 -9.18 -4.66
N PHE A 18 11.84 -8.83 -5.25
CA PHE A 18 10.51 -9.04 -4.65
C PHE A 18 9.53 -9.92 -5.45
N CYS A 19 9.97 -10.49 -6.57
CA CYS A 19 9.14 -11.40 -7.37
C CYS A 19 9.86 -12.73 -7.55
N ASP A 20 9.85 -13.57 -6.52
CA ASP A 20 9.93 -15.03 -6.64
C ASP A 20 9.37 -15.61 -5.33
N ILE A 21 8.04 -15.54 -5.17
CA ILE A 21 7.34 -16.43 -4.25
C ILE A 21 6.97 -17.66 -5.08
N ASN A 22 7.79 -18.70 -4.95
CA ASN A 22 7.44 -20.07 -5.35
C ASN A 22 6.12 -20.45 -4.67
N THR A 23 5.07 -20.64 -5.46
CA THR A 23 3.91 -21.44 -5.08
C THR A 23 4.24 -22.89 -5.36
N ASP A 24 4.93 -23.55 -4.43
CA ASP A 24 4.98 -25.01 -4.40
C ASP A 24 3.63 -25.51 -3.87
N GLU A 25 2.84 -26.07 -4.78
CA GLU A 25 1.63 -26.83 -4.48
C GLU A 25 2.00 -28.09 -3.68
N GLU A 26 1.64 -28.11 -2.40
CA GLU A 26 1.55 -29.34 -1.61
C GLU A 26 0.07 -29.75 -1.42
N PRO A 27 -0.19 -31.06 -1.27
CA PRO A 27 -1.42 -31.67 -1.74
C PRO A 27 -2.60 -31.55 -0.79
N VAL A 28 -3.76 -31.37 -1.42
CA VAL A 28 -5.13 -31.49 -0.95
C VAL A 28 -5.34 -32.65 0.04
N SER A 29 -5.73 -32.34 1.28
CA SER A 29 -6.58 -33.22 2.11
C SER A 29 -7.29 -32.50 3.28
N SER A 30 -8.04 -31.44 2.97
CA SER A 30 -9.23 -30.98 3.73
C SER A 30 -10.14 -30.05 2.91
N GLU A 31 -10.09 -30.15 1.57
CA GLU A 31 -10.94 -29.41 0.64
C GLU A 31 -12.41 -29.84 0.80
N ASN A 32 -13.18 -29.08 1.57
CA ASN A 32 -14.57 -28.75 1.20
C ASN A 32 -15.25 -27.77 2.15
N VAL A 33 -14.66 -27.46 3.31
CA VAL A 33 -15.27 -26.50 4.26
C VAL A 33 -14.60 -25.12 4.16
N ASP A 34 -13.27 -25.06 4.00
CA ASP A 34 -12.53 -23.79 3.97
C ASP A 34 -12.70 -23.01 2.65
N SER A 35 -12.99 -23.68 1.53
CA SER A 35 -13.24 -23.02 0.25
C SER A 35 -14.57 -22.23 0.21
N ILE A 36 -15.47 -22.47 1.16
CA ILE A 36 -16.79 -21.84 1.24
C ILE A 36 -16.72 -20.45 1.91
N CYS A 37 -15.70 -20.19 2.72
CA CYS A 37 -15.52 -18.91 3.41
C CYS A 37 -14.80 -17.86 2.55
N GLN A 38 -14.90 -17.95 1.21
CA GLN A 38 -14.42 -16.90 0.32
C GLN A 38 -15.47 -15.79 0.21
N TYR A 39 -15.04 -14.54 0.40
CA TYR A 39 -15.92 -13.40 0.18
C TYR A 39 -16.37 -13.36 -1.29
N VAL A 40 -17.68 -13.40 -1.47
CA VAL A 40 -18.34 -13.04 -2.72
C VAL A 40 -19.50 -12.13 -2.34
N PRO A 41 -19.58 -10.91 -2.90
CA PRO A 41 -20.64 -9.96 -2.58
C PRO A 41 -22.03 -10.60 -2.73
N GLY A 42 -22.86 -10.49 -1.70
CA GLY A 42 -24.26 -10.93 -1.72
C GLY A 42 -24.49 -12.44 -1.52
N ILE A 43 -23.45 -13.27 -1.32
CA ILE A 43 -23.64 -14.68 -0.95
C ILE A 43 -24.11 -14.79 0.50
N LYS A 44 -25.19 -15.56 0.69
CA LYS A 44 -25.67 -15.99 2.01
C LYS A 44 -25.16 -17.39 2.31
N LEU A 45 -24.60 -17.58 3.51
CA LEU A 45 -24.12 -18.86 3.98
C LEU A 45 -25.29 -19.77 4.42
N PRO A 46 -25.12 -21.11 4.36
CA PRO A 46 -26.22 -22.06 4.52
C PRO A 46 -26.81 -22.12 5.93
N SER A 47 -26.03 -21.78 6.97
CA SER A 47 -26.51 -21.69 8.35
C SER A 47 -25.72 -20.66 9.16
N ARG A 48 -26.30 -20.20 10.28
CA ARG A 48 -25.66 -19.24 11.19
C ARG A 48 -24.38 -19.81 11.84
N ASP A 49 -24.34 -21.11 12.14
CA ASP A 49 -23.14 -21.74 12.69
C ASP A 49 -21.97 -21.74 11.69
N HIS A 50 -22.26 -21.98 10.40
CA HIS A 50 -21.25 -21.86 9.34
C HIS A 50 -20.82 -20.41 9.14
N GLU A 51 -21.75 -19.46 9.22
CA GLU A 51 -21.45 -18.04 9.13
C GLU A 51 -20.50 -17.58 10.23
N LEU A 52 -20.77 -17.96 11.48
CA LEU A 52 -19.89 -17.66 12.61
C LEU A 52 -18.50 -18.27 12.45
N HIS A 53 -18.42 -19.53 11.99
CA HIS A 53 -17.15 -20.17 11.70
C HIS A 53 -16.35 -19.42 10.61
N CYS A 54 -17.01 -19.01 9.53
CA CYS A 54 -16.36 -18.22 8.48
C CYS A 54 -15.97 -16.81 8.97
N CYS A 55 -16.74 -16.19 9.86
CA CYS A 55 -16.37 -14.92 10.49
C CYS A 55 -15.04 -15.04 11.25
N ASP A 56 -14.87 -16.09 12.08
CA ASP A 56 -13.62 -16.34 12.80
C ASP A 56 -12.44 -16.56 11.85
N LEU A 57 -12.64 -17.39 10.81
CA LEU A 57 -11.59 -17.68 9.83
C LEU A 57 -11.14 -16.43 9.07
N ILE A 58 -12.08 -15.60 8.60
CA ILE A 58 -11.76 -14.37 7.87
C ILE A 58 -11.08 -13.35 8.78
N PHE A 59 -11.55 -13.21 10.03
CA PHE A 59 -10.95 -12.32 11.02
C PHE A 59 -9.48 -12.67 11.28
N GLU A 60 -9.20 -13.93 11.61
CA GLU A 60 -7.84 -14.40 11.91
C GLU A 60 -6.93 -14.35 10.67
N ASN A 61 -7.44 -14.77 9.52
CA ASN A 61 -6.68 -14.73 8.27
C ASN A 61 -6.33 -13.29 7.87
N TYR A 62 -7.29 -12.37 7.95
CA TYR A 62 -7.04 -10.98 7.61
C TYR A 62 -6.06 -10.33 8.59
N ARG A 63 -6.22 -10.50 9.91
CA ARG A 63 -5.27 -9.93 10.90
C ARG A 63 -3.85 -10.43 10.74
N SER A 64 -3.68 -11.69 10.35
CA SER A 64 -2.35 -12.27 10.14
C SER A 64 -1.75 -11.94 8.78
N ARG A 65 -2.55 -11.55 7.78
CA ARG A 65 -2.10 -11.41 6.38
C ARG A 65 -2.49 -10.11 5.67
N TRP A 66 -3.02 -9.11 6.37
CA TRP A 66 -3.45 -7.84 5.76
C TRP A 66 -2.34 -7.13 4.97
N TYR A 67 -1.08 -7.40 5.30
CA TYR A 67 0.09 -6.81 4.65
C TYR A 67 0.48 -7.47 3.32
N PHE A 68 -0.14 -8.60 2.96
CA PHE A 68 0.05 -9.23 1.66
C PHE A 68 -0.84 -8.57 0.62
N GLY A 69 -0.33 -8.47 -0.62
CA GLY A 69 -1.09 -7.94 -1.75
C GLY A 69 -2.43 -8.68 -1.93
N ALA A 70 -3.48 -7.93 -2.28
CA ALA A 70 -4.88 -8.37 -2.43
C ALA A 70 -5.73 -8.52 -1.15
N ALA A 71 -5.18 -8.28 0.04
CA ALA A 71 -5.98 -8.14 1.25
C ALA A 71 -6.52 -6.69 1.38
N TYR A 72 -7.83 -6.50 1.15
CA TYR A 72 -8.47 -5.18 1.18
C TYR A 72 -9.29 -4.98 2.45
N LEU A 73 -9.09 -3.83 3.12
CA LEU A 73 -9.78 -3.47 4.36
C LEU A 73 -11.28 -3.28 4.12
N THR A 74 -11.65 -2.62 3.02
CA THR A 74 -13.03 -2.44 2.58
C THR A 74 -13.74 -3.77 2.39
N ARG A 75 -13.10 -4.72 1.68
CA ARG A 75 -13.66 -6.05 1.45
C ARG A 75 -13.81 -6.85 2.75
N TYR A 76 -12.80 -6.78 3.61
CA TYR A 76 -12.82 -7.42 4.91
C TYR A 76 -13.97 -6.91 5.79
N LEU A 77 -14.07 -5.60 5.98
CA LEU A 77 -15.12 -5.00 6.80
C LEU A 77 -16.52 -5.17 6.19
N ASP A 78 -16.63 -5.14 4.85
CA ASP A 78 -17.89 -5.44 4.18
C ASP A 78 -18.34 -6.90 4.40
N THR A 79 -17.38 -7.83 4.43
CA THR A 79 -17.67 -9.23 4.77
C THR A 79 -18.22 -9.33 6.19
N LEU A 80 -17.52 -8.72 7.16
CA LEU A 80 -17.96 -8.75 8.55
C LEU A 80 -19.34 -8.10 8.74
N GLN A 81 -19.62 -7.02 8.03
CA GLN A 81 -20.92 -6.34 8.08
C GLN A 81 -22.03 -7.16 7.42
N SER A 82 -21.80 -7.67 6.20
CA SER A 82 -22.82 -8.43 5.45
C SER A 82 -23.22 -9.74 6.13
N TRP A 83 -22.28 -10.41 6.80
CA TRP A 83 -22.51 -11.63 7.57
C TRP A 83 -22.85 -11.38 9.04
N THR A 84 -23.02 -10.12 9.45
CA THR A 84 -23.36 -9.77 10.84
C THR A 84 -22.42 -10.46 11.84
N CYS A 85 -21.11 -10.40 11.56
CA CYS A 85 -20.07 -11.01 12.35
C CYS A 85 -19.85 -10.23 13.66
N PRO A 86 -19.77 -10.88 14.83
CA PRO A 86 -19.54 -10.20 16.10
C PRO A 86 -18.20 -9.44 16.16
N GLN A 87 -17.21 -9.89 15.40
CA GLN A 87 -15.88 -9.29 15.32
C GLN A 87 -15.89 -7.86 14.73
N LEU A 88 -16.95 -7.47 14.02
CA LEU A 88 -17.09 -6.10 13.51
C LEU A 88 -17.08 -5.07 14.65
N GLU A 89 -17.70 -5.37 15.80
CA GLU A 89 -17.70 -4.47 16.95
C GLU A 89 -16.29 -4.27 17.53
N GLU A 90 -15.50 -5.35 17.59
CA GLU A 90 -14.10 -5.30 17.98
C GLU A 90 -13.27 -4.44 17.01
N GLU A 91 -13.44 -4.65 15.70
CA GLU A 91 -12.76 -3.87 14.67
C GLU A 91 -13.14 -2.38 14.73
N CYS A 92 -14.42 -2.08 14.94
CA CYS A 92 -14.92 -0.71 15.06
C CYS A 92 -14.40 0.03 16.31
N SER A 93 -14.15 -0.69 17.40
CA SER A 93 -13.63 -0.13 18.65
C SER A 93 -12.11 0.06 18.65
N SER A 94 -11.37 -0.92 18.11
CA SER A 94 -9.91 -0.93 18.13
C SER A 94 -9.29 -0.16 16.96
N ARG A 95 -9.87 -0.28 15.76
CA ARG A 95 -9.43 0.40 14.53
C ARG A 95 -7.94 0.25 14.25
N ASN A 96 -7.41 -0.96 14.46
CA ASN A 96 -5.97 -1.23 14.45
C ASN A 96 -5.25 -0.87 13.13
N LEU A 97 -5.99 -0.81 12.02
CA LEU A 97 -5.46 -0.52 10.69
C LEU A 97 -5.74 0.91 10.21
N ALA A 98 -6.20 1.81 11.08
CA ALA A 98 -6.44 3.22 10.76
C ALA A 98 -5.13 4.04 10.66
N PHE A 99 -4.17 3.57 9.86
CA PHE A 99 -2.85 4.19 9.70
C PHE A 99 -2.88 5.49 8.90
N THR A 100 -3.89 5.65 8.04
CA THR A 100 -4.05 6.78 7.12
C THR A 100 -5.43 7.38 7.25
N LYS A 101 -5.63 8.60 6.73
CA LYS A 101 -6.97 9.21 6.70
C LYS A 101 -7.96 8.37 5.87
N PHE A 102 -7.49 7.74 4.78
CA PHE A 102 -8.29 6.80 4.00
C PHE A 102 -8.76 5.61 4.84
N SER A 103 -7.83 4.84 5.43
CA SER A 103 -8.18 3.67 6.24
C SER A 103 -9.03 4.02 7.47
N SER A 104 -8.83 5.20 8.09
CA SER A 104 -9.73 5.71 9.13
C SER A 104 -11.15 5.94 8.61
N LEU A 105 -11.30 6.56 7.43
CA LEU A 105 -12.61 6.79 6.84
C LEU A 105 -13.28 5.49 6.38
N VAL A 106 -12.50 4.47 5.99
CA VAL A 106 -13.03 3.13 5.72
C VAL A 106 -13.68 2.56 7.00
N TYR A 107 -13.00 2.63 8.15
CA TYR A 107 -13.63 2.24 9.42
C TYR A 107 -14.88 3.10 9.72
N ASP A 108 -14.82 4.41 9.53
CA ASP A 108 -15.99 5.28 9.74
C ASP A 108 -17.14 4.90 8.81
N TYR A 109 -16.89 4.49 7.57
CA TYR A 109 -17.92 4.08 6.62
C TYR A 109 -18.72 2.88 7.14
N PHE A 110 -18.03 1.84 7.62
CA PHE A 110 -18.68 0.61 8.11
C PHE A 110 -19.23 0.74 9.53
N CYS A 111 -18.58 1.51 10.38
CA CYS A 111 -18.94 1.63 11.80
C CYS A 111 -19.89 2.79 12.10
N ASN A 112 -19.84 3.87 11.32
CA ASN A 112 -20.68 5.06 11.49
C ASN A 112 -20.81 5.87 10.19
N TYR A 113 -21.58 5.33 9.25
CA TYR A 113 -21.78 5.92 7.92
C TYR A 113 -22.18 7.41 7.94
N THR A 114 -22.96 7.84 8.94
CA THR A 114 -23.39 9.23 9.07
C THR A 114 -22.23 10.20 9.24
N LEU A 115 -21.15 9.79 9.93
CA LEU A 115 -19.95 10.62 10.06
C LEU A 115 -19.27 10.84 8.71
N VAL A 116 -19.09 9.77 7.94
CA VAL A 116 -18.50 9.85 6.59
C VAL A 116 -19.36 10.71 5.67
N SER A 117 -20.67 10.46 5.65
CA SER A 117 -21.59 11.22 4.82
C SER A 117 -21.51 12.72 5.13
N ASN A 118 -21.44 13.12 6.40
CA ASN A 118 -21.34 14.52 6.78
C ASN A 118 -19.96 15.12 6.48
N GLU A 119 -18.87 14.44 6.82
CA GLU A 119 -17.50 14.94 6.62
C GLU A 119 -17.15 15.04 5.13
N CYS A 120 -17.45 14.00 4.36
CA CYS A 120 -17.01 13.89 2.98
C CYS A 120 -17.93 14.57 1.98
N SER A 121 -19.22 14.77 2.29
CA SER A 121 -20.14 15.43 1.35
C SER A 121 -19.66 16.81 0.94
N GLU A 122 -19.20 17.63 1.89
CA GLU A 122 -18.74 18.99 1.59
C GLU A 122 -17.45 18.98 0.75
N VAL A 123 -16.50 18.10 1.08
CA VAL A 123 -15.23 17.96 0.37
C VAL A 123 -15.46 17.59 -1.09
N VAL A 124 -16.25 16.54 -1.34
CA VAL A 124 -16.52 16.07 -2.69
C VAL A 124 -17.38 17.08 -3.47
N LEU A 125 -18.40 17.69 -2.83
CA LEU A 125 -19.19 18.75 -3.46
C LEU A 125 -18.34 19.94 -3.90
N ASN A 126 -17.39 20.38 -3.07
CA ASN A 126 -16.54 21.52 -3.40
C ASN A 126 -15.59 21.19 -4.56
N LEU A 127 -15.17 19.93 -4.71
CA LEU A 127 -14.41 19.47 -5.88
C LEU A 127 -15.29 19.44 -7.14
N LEU A 128 -16.52 18.94 -7.04
CA LEU A 128 -17.46 18.86 -8.16
C LEU A 128 -17.93 20.25 -8.62
N LYS A 129 -18.23 21.18 -7.71
CA LYS A 129 -18.66 22.56 -8.03
C LYS A 129 -17.68 23.32 -8.92
N LYS A 130 -16.38 23.04 -8.79
CA LYS A 130 -15.35 23.63 -9.67
C LYS A 130 -15.54 23.22 -11.13
N LYS A 131 -16.22 22.11 -11.40
CA LYS A 131 -16.49 21.58 -12.74
C LYS A 131 -17.97 21.68 -13.16
N ALA A 132 -18.89 21.61 -12.20
CA ALA A 132 -20.34 21.68 -12.40
C ALA A 132 -20.98 22.64 -11.36
N PRO A 133 -21.04 23.96 -11.63
CA PRO A 133 -21.43 24.99 -10.65
C PRO A 133 -22.88 24.90 -10.16
N THR A 134 -23.74 24.15 -10.85
CA THR A 134 -25.18 24.07 -10.59
C THR A 134 -25.57 23.12 -9.45
N VAL A 135 -24.61 22.38 -8.87
CA VAL A 135 -24.88 21.41 -7.80
C VAL A 135 -24.78 22.11 -6.43
N SER A 136 -25.92 22.32 -5.78
CA SER A 136 -25.98 22.77 -4.38
C SER A 136 -26.90 21.87 -3.56
N ASN A 137 -26.49 21.56 -2.32
CA ASN A 137 -27.24 20.74 -1.36
C ASN A 137 -27.68 19.36 -1.88
N ALA A 138 -26.76 18.63 -2.53
CA ALA A 138 -27.02 17.27 -2.98
C ALA A 138 -26.82 16.26 -1.83
N SER A 139 -27.64 15.21 -1.78
CA SER A 139 -27.42 14.07 -0.88
C SER A 139 -26.13 13.32 -1.25
N TRP A 140 -25.53 12.60 -0.30
CA TRP A 140 -24.33 11.80 -0.57
C TRP A 140 -24.47 10.86 -1.76
N THR A 141 -25.58 10.12 -1.86
CA THR A 141 -25.88 9.25 -3.01
C THR A 141 -25.92 10.03 -4.33
N SER A 142 -26.41 11.27 -4.33
CA SER A 142 -26.40 12.14 -5.51
C SER A 142 -25.00 12.62 -5.87
N ILE A 143 -24.17 12.93 -4.85
CA ILE A 143 -22.78 13.35 -5.02
C ILE A 143 -21.96 12.23 -5.66
N VAL A 144 -22.10 11.01 -5.13
CA VAL A 144 -21.42 9.82 -5.63
C VAL A 144 -21.80 9.54 -7.09
N LYS A 145 -23.09 9.60 -7.45
CA LYS A 145 -23.54 9.44 -8.85
C LYS A 145 -22.98 10.50 -9.80
N LEU A 146 -22.78 11.73 -9.34
CA LEU A 146 -22.20 12.79 -10.16
C LEU A 146 -20.71 12.59 -10.42
N LEU A 147 -20.02 11.89 -9.51
CA LEU A 147 -18.61 11.58 -9.62
C LEU A 147 -18.31 10.79 -10.91
N ASP A 148 -19.20 9.89 -11.31
CA ASP A 148 -19.08 9.04 -12.52
C ASP A 148 -18.92 9.84 -13.80
N SER A 149 -19.68 10.93 -13.90
CA SER A 149 -19.68 11.79 -15.08
C SER A 149 -18.51 12.78 -15.08
N THR A 150 -17.74 12.85 -13.99
CA THR A 150 -16.73 13.88 -13.76
C THR A 150 -15.33 13.31 -13.89
N GLN A 151 -14.60 13.70 -14.94
CA GLN A 151 -13.19 13.33 -15.07
C GLN A 151 -12.35 14.06 -14.02
N LEU A 152 -11.92 13.39 -12.96
CA LEU A 152 -11.03 13.96 -11.95
C LEU A 152 -9.55 13.78 -12.32
N THR A 153 -8.70 14.67 -11.81
CA THR A 153 -7.24 14.50 -11.90
C THR A 153 -6.76 13.53 -10.82
N LEU A 154 -5.60 12.91 -11.02
CA LEU A 154 -5.03 11.98 -10.04
C LEU A 154 -4.86 12.58 -8.64
N ASP A 155 -4.47 13.86 -8.54
CA ASP A 155 -4.35 14.53 -7.24
C ASP A 155 -5.69 14.71 -6.54
N GLN A 156 -6.79 14.85 -7.29
CA GLN A 156 -8.15 14.91 -6.74
C GLN A 156 -8.67 13.52 -6.37
N LEU A 157 -8.31 12.49 -7.14
CA LEU A 157 -8.69 11.10 -6.86
C LEU A 157 -8.03 10.58 -5.58
N LYS A 158 -6.85 11.10 -5.23
CA LYS A 158 -6.13 10.78 -3.99
C LYS A 158 -6.69 11.45 -2.72
N GLU A 159 -7.74 12.25 -2.85
CA GLU A 159 -8.37 12.85 -1.69
C GLU A 159 -9.17 11.76 -0.95
N PRO A 160 -8.92 11.49 0.36
CA PRO A 160 -9.51 10.34 1.04
C PRO A 160 -11.05 10.25 0.96
N CYS A 161 -11.73 11.40 0.99
CA CYS A 161 -13.18 11.44 0.82
C CYS A 161 -13.65 11.08 -0.60
N VAL A 162 -12.83 11.34 -1.63
CA VAL A 162 -13.10 10.91 -3.00
C VAL A 162 -12.87 9.40 -3.13
N GLU A 163 -11.81 8.86 -2.51
CA GLU A 163 -11.55 7.42 -2.50
C GLU A 163 -12.73 6.63 -1.88
N ILE A 164 -13.31 7.12 -0.78
CA ILE A 164 -14.52 6.53 -0.17
C ILE A 164 -15.75 6.72 -1.06
N ALA A 165 -15.90 7.86 -1.72
CA ALA A 165 -17.00 8.07 -2.68
C ALA A 165 -16.91 7.12 -3.89
N LEU A 166 -15.68 6.83 -4.36
CA LEU A 166 -15.44 5.83 -5.41
C LEU A 166 -15.78 4.43 -4.94
N PHE A 167 -15.51 4.09 -3.68
CA PHE A 167 -15.93 2.83 -3.09
C PHE A 167 -17.46 2.71 -2.99
N ASP A 168 -18.14 3.77 -2.51
CA ASP A 168 -19.60 3.78 -2.32
C ASP A 168 -20.40 3.87 -3.63
N LYS A 169 -19.73 4.12 -4.75
CA LYS A 169 -20.33 4.23 -6.08
C LYS A 169 -21.06 2.97 -6.53
N GLU A 170 -20.54 1.81 -6.17
CA GLU A 170 -20.92 0.56 -6.80
C GLU A 170 -21.61 -0.40 -5.83
N ASP A 171 -22.90 -0.17 -5.56
CA ASP A 171 -23.75 -1.10 -4.82
C ASP A 171 -23.72 -2.53 -5.39
N THR A 172 -23.44 -2.68 -6.69
CA THR A 172 -23.41 -3.99 -7.39
C THR A 172 -22.01 -4.44 -7.81
N HIS A 173 -20.98 -3.59 -7.81
CA HIS A 173 -19.66 -3.87 -8.40
C HIS A 173 -18.49 -3.55 -7.46
N ARG A 174 -18.68 -3.61 -6.12
CA ARG A 174 -17.58 -3.50 -5.11
C ARG A 174 -16.33 -4.36 -5.38
N GLY A 175 -16.39 -5.32 -6.31
CA GLY A 175 -15.24 -6.05 -6.83
C GLY A 175 -14.21 -5.21 -7.59
N ASP A 176 -14.61 -4.08 -8.20
CA ASP A 176 -13.74 -3.26 -9.06
C ASP A 176 -12.94 -2.21 -8.28
N PHE A 177 -13.33 -1.94 -7.02
CA PHE A 177 -12.52 -1.15 -6.11
C PHE A 177 -11.32 -1.94 -5.61
N GLN A 178 -10.13 -1.38 -5.74
CA GLN A 178 -8.91 -1.99 -5.24
C GLN A 178 -8.15 -1.02 -4.34
N GLU A 179 -7.60 -1.57 -3.27
CA GLU A 179 -6.74 -0.85 -2.37
C GLU A 179 -5.29 -1.10 -2.73
N VAL A 180 -4.50 -0.02 -2.71
CA VAL A 180 -3.07 -0.09 -2.88
C VAL A 180 -2.44 0.38 -1.58
N HIS A 181 -1.66 -0.50 -0.96
CA HIS A 181 -0.94 -0.17 0.27
C HIS A 181 0.55 -0.46 0.12
N GLY A 182 1.34 0.31 0.86
CA GLY A 182 2.79 0.18 0.93
C GLY A 182 3.22 0.28 2.38
N ILE A 183 4.00 -0.70 2.80
CA ILE A 183 4.49 -0.80 4.18
C ILE A 183 5.92 -0.28 4.22
N ASN A 184 6.25 0.46 5.29
CA ASN A 184 7.60 0.94 5.57
C ASN A 184 8.19 1.84 4.47
N ILE A 185 7.40 2.75 3.90
CA ILE A 185 7.98 3.76 3.01
C ILE A 185 8.79 4.75 3.87
N PRO A 186 10.09 4.96 3.58
CA PRO A 186 10.94 5.81 4.40
C PRO A 186 10.32 7.20 4.59
N PHE A 187 10.22 7.63 5.85
CA PHE A 187 9.63 8.89 6.30
C PHE A 187 8.11 9.05 6.11
N CYS A 188 7.45 8.14 5.38
CA CYS A 188 6.00 8.19 5.14
C CYS A 188 5.24 7.21 6.03
N GLY A 189 5.91 6.21 6.60
CA GLY A 189 5.27 5.16 7.37
C GLY A 189 4.44 4.25 6.45
N TYR A 190 3.19 4.03 6.84
CA TYR A 190 2.22 3.28 6.05
C TYR A 190 1.54 4.21 5.04
N VAL A 191 1.44 3.75 3.79
CA VAL A 191 0.59 4.40 2.80
C VAL A 191 -0.52 3.45 2.40
N TRP A 192 -1.72 4.00 2.25
CA TRP A 192 -2.92 3.25 1.92
C TRP A 192 -3.90 4.20 1.25
N CYS A 193 -4.32 3.82 0.06
CA CYS A 193 -5.25 4.53 -0.81
C CYS A 193 -6.15 3.51 -1.51
N GLY A 194 -7.26 3.94 -2.06
CA GLY A 194 -8.13 3.09 -2.87
C GLY A 194 -8.65 3.76 -4.13
N PHE A 195 -8.82 2.97 -5.20
CA PHE A 195 -9.27 3.44 -6.50
C PHE A 195 -10.14 2.39 -7.18
N ASP A 196 -10.98 2.83 -8.12
CA ASP A 196 -11.61 1.93 -9.07
C ASP A 196 -10.58 1.35 -10.06
N GLN A 197 -10.87 0.16 -10.60
CA GLN A 197 -9.99 -0.56 -11.50
C GLN A 197 -9.65 0.24 -12.78
N GLU A 198 -10.58 1.02 -13.32
CA GLU A 198 -10.33 1.86 -14.49
C GLU A 198 -9.25 2.90 -14.20
N THR A 199 -9.33 3.58 -13.05
CA THR A 199 -8.33 4.53 -12.57
C THR A 199 -6.97 3.87 -12.39
N ILE A 200 -6.92 2.66 -11.82
CA ILE A 200 -5.67 1.90 -11.63
C ILE A 200 -4.99 1.62 -12.96
N LEU A 201 -5.74 1.11 -13.94
CA LEU A 201 -5.23 0.80 -15.26
C LEU A 201 -4.80 2.07 -16.01
N ARG A 202 -5.59 3.14 -15.92
CA ARG A 202 -5.33 4.40 -16.61
C ARG A 202 -4.07 5.11 -16.13
N TYR A 203 -3.83 5.12 -14.82
CA TYR A 203 -2.71 5.86 -14.20
C TYR A 203 -1.54 4.98 -13.76
N SER A 204 -1.64 3.65 -13.95
CA SER A 204 -0.64 2.68 -13.47
C SER A 204 -0.33 2.91 -11.98
N ILE A 205 -1.38 2.91 -11.16
CA ILE A 205 -1.28 3.22 -9.74
C ILE A 205 -0.35 2.22 -9.05
N SER A 206 0.58 2.74 -8.25
CA SER A 206 1.51 1.97 -7.41
C SER A 206 1.48 2.54 -5.99
N PRO A 207 2.03 1.84 -4.98
CA PRO A 207 2.15 2.39 -3.63
C PRO A 207 2.84 3.76 -3.60
N TRP A 208 3.82 3.98 -4.49
CA TRP A 208 4.48 5.27 -4.65
C TRP A 208 3.52 6.38 -5.10
N THR A 209 2.51 6.07 -5.91
CA THR A 209 1.50 7.04 -6.34
C THR A 209 0.76 7.63 -5.15
N CYS A 210 0.48 6.82 -4.13
CA CYS A 210 -0.30 7.20 -2.95
C CYS A 210 0.46 8.03 -1.92
N VAL A 211 1.79 8.06 -2.01
CA VAL A 211 2.63 8.92 -1.17
C VAL A 211 2.31 10.41 -1.41
N THR A 212 2.27 11.22 -0.36
CA THR A 212 2.10 12.67 -0.45
C THR A 212 3.33 13.34 -1.08
N ASN A 213 3.15 14.48 -1.77
CA ASN A 213 4.27 15.18 -2.43
C ASN A 213 5.37 15.61 -1.44
N LYS A 214 4.99 15.99 -0.21
CA LYS A 214 5.94 16.32 0.86
C LYS A 214 6.81 15.12 1.23
N CYS A 215 6.19 13.94 1.35
CA CYS A 215 6.95 12.75 1.70
C CYS A 215 7.83 12.26 0.54
N LYS A 216 7.30 12.25 -0.70
CA LYS A 216 8.08 11.94 -1.91
C LYS A 216 9.36 12.76 -1.99
N ALA A 217 9.27 14.07 -1.77
CA ALA A 217 10.43 14.96 -1.80
C ALA A 217 11.49 14.57 -0.76
N SER A 218 11.05 14.24 0.46
CA SER A 218 11.93 13.82 1.57
C SER A 218 12.61 12.48 1.28
N THR A 219 11.83 11.49 0.83
CA THR A 219 12.36 10.17 0.45
C THR A 219 13.37 10.31 -0.69
N ILE A 220 13.06 11.05 -1.75
CA ILE A 220 13.98 11.29 -2.87
C ILE A 220 15.28 11.96 -2.39
N ALA A 221 15.17 13.00 -1.56
CA ALA A 221 16.34 13.71 -1.05
C ALA A 221 17.28 12.78 -0.26
N VAL A 222 16.71 11.95 0.62
CA VAL A 222 17.49 10.99 1.41
C VAL A 222 18.09 9.90 0.53
N THR A 223 17.34 9.34 -0.42
CA THR A 223 17.86 8.36 -1.37
C THR A 223 19.04 8.92 -2.16
N VAL A 224 18.99 10.19 -2.59
CA VAL A 224 20.12 10.84 -3.28
C VAL A 224 21.34 10.97 -2.37
N VAL A 225 21.16 11.39 -1.11
CA VAL A 225 22.26 11.50 -0.13
C VAL A 225 22.89 10.12 0.13
N ILE A 226 22.08 9.09 0.34
CA ILE A 226 22.55 7.72 0.58
C ILE A 226 23.32 7.19 -0.65
N ALA A 227 22.82 7.44 -1.86
CA ALA A 227 23.50 7.04 -3.09
C ALA A 227 24.88 7.71 -3.23
N ILE A 228 25.00 9.01 -2.92
CA ILE A 228 26.29 9.72 -2.94
C ILE A 228 27.25 9.13 -1.90
N LEU A 229 26.77 8.90 -0.67
CA LEU A 229 27.57 8.30 0.40
C LEU A 229 28.04 6.88 0.05
N SER A 230 27.16 6.06 -0.51
CA SER A 230 27.46 4.71 -1.03
C SER A 230 28.61 4.74 -2.03
N VAL A 231 28.53 5.62 -3.05
CA VAL A 231 29.58 5.75 -4.07
C VAL A 231 30.91 6.22 -3.45
N LEU A 232 30.88 7.19 -2.53
CA LEU A 232 32.09 7.69 -1.86
C LEU A 232 32.76 6.59 -1.01
N ILE A 233 31.97 5.84 -0.24
CA ILE A 233 32.45 4.71 0.58
C ILE A 233 33.09 3.65 -0.32
N MET A 234 32.46 3.30 -1.44
CA MET A 234 33.01 2.34 -2.39
C MET A 234 34.34 2.82 -2.97
N LEU A 235 34.43 4.07 -3.44
CA LEU A 235 35.67 4.62 -4.03
C LEU A 235 36.82 4.70 -3.03
N LEU A 236 36.55 5.16 -1.80
CA LEU A 236 37.55 5.24 -0.74
C LEU A 236 38.08 3.85 -0.37
N ASN A 237 37.19 2.86 -0.22
CA ASN A 237 37.59 1.51 0.15
C ASN A 237 38.29 0.75 -1.00
N ILE A 238 37.87 0.95 -2.25
CA ILE A 238 38.63 0.46 -3.42
C ILE A 238 40.05 1.03 -3.40
N THR A 239 40.21 2.33 -3.10
CA THR A 239 41.52 2.98 -3.06
C THR A 239 42.41 2.35 -1.99
N VAL A 240 41.87 2.07 -0.80
CA VAL A 240 42.60 1.33 0.26
C VAL A 240 43.00 -0.06 -0.25
N ILE A 241 42.08 -0.82 -0.82
CA ILE A 241 42.37 -2.17 -1.36
C ILE A 241 43.50 -2.12 -2.39
N VAL A 242 43.48 -1.15 -3.31
CA VAL A 242 44.51 -0.97 -4.34
C VAL A 242 45.87 -0.61 -3.73
N ILE A 243 45.93 0.34 -2.80
CA ILE A 243 47.18 0.74 -2.13
C ILE A 243 47.78 -0.45 -1.37
N MET A 244 46.95 -1.25 -0.71
CA MET A 244 47.37 -2.42 0.06
C MET A 244 47.85 -3.59 -0.80
N ARG A 245 47.70 -3.53 -2.14
CA ARG A 245 48.38 -4.46 -3.06
C ARG A 245 49.89 -4.24 -3.13
N ASN A 246 50.39 -3.08 -2.71
CA ASN A 246 51.83 -2.81 -2.71
C ASN A 246 52.56 -3.76 -1.73
N PRO A 247 53.53 -4.59 -2.20
CA PRO A 247 54.21 -5.56 -1.34
C PRO A 247 54.97 -4.90 -0.18
N LYS A 248 55.42 -3.64 -0.32
CA LYS A 248 56.10 -2.89 0.74
C LYS A 248 55.19 -2.59 1.94
N LEU A 249 53.87 -2.62 1.74
CA LEU A 249 52.87 -2.34 2.75
C LEU A 249 52.20 -3.60 3.30
N ARG A 250 52.63 -4.82 2.91
CA ARG A 250 52.08 -6.08 3.40
C ARG A 250 52.75 -6.53 4.70
N LYS A 251 52.29 -6.00 5.83
CA LYS A 251 52.63 -6.49 7.19
C LYS A 251 51.44 -7.25 7.78
N SER A 252 51.60 -7.95 8.89
CA SER A 252 50.48 -8.64 9.57
C SER A 252 49.30 -7.72 9.88
N GLN A 253 49.58 -6.46 10.26
CA GLN A 253 48.56 -5.42 10.49
C GLN A 253 47.75 -5.01 9.25
N SER A 254 48.28 -5.29 8.05
CA SER A 254 47.69 -4.90 6.78
C SER A 254 46.45 -5.72 6.41
N ILE A 255 46.37 -6.95 6.91
CA ILE A 255 45.23 -7.85 6.69
C ILE A 255 43.96 -7.30 7.35
N TYR A 256 44.07 -6.72 8.56
CA TYR A 256 42.95 -6.09 9.25
C TYR A 256 42.38 -4.88 8.50
N LYS A 257 43.26 -4.05 7.91
CA LYS A 257 42.81 -2.89 7.11
C LYS A 257 42.12 -3.33 5.82
N LEU A 258 42.63 -4.38 5.19
CA LEU A 258 42.06 -4.92 3.96
C LEU A 258 40.67 -5.54 4.20
N THR A 259 40.50 -6.26 5.31
CA THR A 259 39.21 -6.87 5.69
C THR A 259 38.18 -5.80 6.07
N LEU A 260 38.57 -4.78 6.83
CA LEU A 260 37.71 -3.63 7.13
C LEU A 260 37.27 -2.91 5.84
N ALA A 261 38.22 -2.60 4.95
CA ALA A 261 37.90 -1.94 3.68
C ALA A 261 37.00 -2.81 2.78
N GLY A 262 37.19 -4.14 2.82
CA GLY A 262 36.29 -5.07 2.13
C GLY A 262 34.87 -5.04 2.68
N ALA A 263 34.71 -5.04 4.01
CA ALA A 263 33.39 -4.95 4.65
C ALA A 263 32.68 -3.63 4.32
N ASP A 264 33.38 -2.50 4.43
CA ASP A 264 32.82 -1.17 4.11
C ASP A 264 32.46 -1.05 2.63
N PHE A 265 33.26 -1.65 1.74
CA PHE A 265 32.92 -1.74 0.32
C PHE A 265 31.61 -2.50 0.10
N LEU A 266 31.41 -3.65 0.76
CA LEU A 266 30.18 -4.43 0.66
C LEU A 266 28.97 -3.66 1.22
N ILE A 267 29.14 -2.95 2.34
CA ILE A 267 28.08 -2.08 2.89
C ILE A 267 27.71 -0.99 1.89
N GLY A 268 28.71 -0.32 1.32
CA GLY A 268 28.49 0.71 0.29
C GLY A 268 27.81 0.15 -0.95
N ALA A 269 28.19 -1.04 -1.41
CA ALA A 269 27.70 -1.64 -2.65
C ALA A 269 26.30 -2.26 -2.52
N PHE A 270 25.96 -2.86 -1.38
CA PHE A 270 24.76 -3.68 -1.23
C PHE A 270 23.79 -3.19 -0.17
N VAL A 271 24.28 -2.72 0.98
CA VAL A 271 23.43 -2.40 2.14
C VAL A 271 22.84 -0.99 2.03
N LEU A 272 23.63 -0.01 1.58
CA LEU A 272 23.13 1.36 1.44
C LEU A 272 22.15 1.56 0.27
N PRO A 273 22.29 0.90 -0.88
CA PRO A 273 21.36 1.07 -1.99
C PRO A 273 20.02 0.32 -1.85
N THR A 274 19.91 -0.62 -0.90
CA THR A 274 18.68 -1.38 -0.62
C THR A 274 17.74 -0.60 0.28
#